data_AF-F8UGU7-F1
#
_entry.id   AF-F8UGU7-F1
#
_cell.length_a   1.000
_cell.length_b   1.000
_cell.length_c   1.000
_cell.angle_alpha   90.00
_cell.angle_beta   90.00
_cell.angle_gamma   90.00
#
_symmetry.space_group_name_H-M   'P 1'
#
loop_
_entity.id
_entity.type
_entity.pdbx_description
1 polymer ?
#
loop_
_entity_poly.entity_id
_entity_poly.type
_entity_poly.pdbx_seq_one_letter_code
_entity_poly.pdbx_strand_id
1 'polypeptide(L)'
;GGFKFYARKEVKDIISYLRVINNVKDTVSWERIINTPPRGIGDKARLELKTAGWNIEAIEQKTKLPFRTWILNKNALSTTELMDKILEATGYIHWLDDGSDESLYRIENIKELRSVTVEFPELETFLENVALIESSDKPQRKNSQELNDFVSIMTAHSAKGLEFDTVFLVGLEEGLFPHSQSLAE
;
A
#
# COMPACT_ATOMS: atom_id res chain seq x y z
N GLY A 1 6.45 9.43 -10.58
CA GLY A 1 7.23 8.19 -10.43
C GLY A 1 6.45 7.14 -9.66
N GLY A 2 5.61 6.35 -10.33
CA GLY A 2 4.74 5.34 -9.72
C GLY A 2 5.49 4.13 -9.13
N PHE A 3 6.75 3.90 -9.50
CA PHE A 3 7.54 2.75 -9.04
C PHE A 3 7.86 2.79 -7.53
N LYS A 4 7.98 3.99 -6.94
CA LYS A 4 8.13 4.14 -5.48
C LYS A 4 6.81 3.94 -4.72
N PHE A 5 5.66 3.91 -5.40
CA PHE A 5 4.34 3.87 -4.77
C PHE A 5 4.14 2.58 -3.96
N TYR A 6 4.25 1.42 -4.61
CA TYR A 6 4.09 0.11 -3.98
C TYR A 6 5.21 -0.23 -2.99
N ALA A 7 6.32 0.52 -3.01
CA ALA A 7 7.40 0.37 -2.06
C ALA A 7 7.10 1.01 -0.69
N ARG A 8 6.16 1.97 -0.62
CA ARG A 8 5.80 2.74 0.57
C ARG A 8 5.30 1.85 1.70
N LYS A 9 5.59 2.25 2.95
CA LYS A 9 5.34 1.41 4.13
C LYS A 9 3.87 1.07 4.28
N GLU A 10 3.01 2.08 4.27
CA GLU A 10 1.56 1.95 4.41
C GLU A 10 0.93 1.15 3.28
N VAL A 11 1.38 1.38 2.04
CA VAL A 11 0.90 0.63 0.87
C VAL A 11 1.23 -0.85 1.00
N LYS A 12 2.47 -1.20 1.39
CA LYS A 12 2.88 -2.59 1.64
C LYS A 12 2.14 -3.25 2.80
N ASP A 13 1.78 -2.49 3.84
CA ASP A 13 1.02 -3.02 4.96
C ASP A 13 -0.37 -3.45 4.49
N ILE A 14 -1.09 -2.59 3.76
CA ILE A 14 -2.43 -2.91 3.23
C ILE A 14 -2.36 -4.08 2.23
N ILE A 15 -1.39 -4.07 1.30
CA ILE A 15 -1.19 -5.18 0.36
C ILE A 15 -0.91 -6.48 1.11
N SER A 16 -0.19 -6.43 2.24
CA SER A 16 0.08 -7.64 3.03
C SER A 16 -1.17 -8.18 3.71
N TYR A 17 -2.12 -7.34 4.15
CA TYR A 17 -3.44 -7.82 4.57
C TYR A 17 -4.18 -8.54 3.44
N LEU A 18 -4.20 -7.94 2.26
CA LEU A 18 -4.83 -8.52 1.07
C LEU A 18 -4.17 -9.85 0.66
N ARG A 19 -2.84 -9.94 0.73
CA ARG A 19 -2.06 -11.16 0.43
C ARG A 19 -2.39 -12.31 1.38
N VAL A 20 -2.47 -12.08 2.70
CA VAL A 20 -2.78 -13.17 3.64
C VAL A 20 -4.23 -13.65 3.53
N ILE A 21 -5.15 -12.76 3.14
CA ILE A 21 -6.54 -13.12 2.87
C ILE A 21 -6.63 -13.97 1.60
N ASN A 22 -5.85 -13.62 0.56
CA ASN A 22 -5.78 -14.42 -0.65
C ASN A 22 -5.10 -15.78 -0.42
N ASN A 23 -3.96 -15.75 0.27
CA ASN A 23 -3.10 -16.90 0.56
C ASN A 23 -2.64 -16.89 2.03
N VAL A 24 -3.33 -17.67 2.86
CA VAL A 24 -3.04 -17.80 4.29
C VAL A 24 -1.64 -18.34 4.61
N LYS A 25 -0.96 -18.94 3.63
CA LYS A 25 0.40 -19.47 3.79
C LYS A 25 1.50 -18.42 3.56
N ASP A 26 1.14 -17.18 3.21
CA ASP A 26 2.11 -16.09 3.05
C ASP A 26 2.67 -15.66 4.41
N THR A 27 3.76 -16.32 4.82
CA THR A 27 4.40 -16.05 6.11
C THR A 27 4.99 -14.64 6.18
N VAL A 28 5.47 -14.10 5.06
CA VAL A 28 6.15 -12.80 5.02
C VAL A 28 5.14 -11.69 5.25
N SER A 29 3.98 -11.77 4.60
CA SER A 29 2.90 -10.82 4.82
C SER A 29 2.32 -10.93 6.22
N TRP A 30 2.18 -12.13 6.78
CA TRP A 30 1.77 -12.30 8.18
C TRP A 30 2.71 -11.61 9.18
N GLU A 31 4.02 -11.84 9.05
CA GLU A 31 5.02 -11.22 9.93
C GLU A 31 4.94 -9.68 9.91
N ARG A 32 4.63 -9.12 8.75
CA ARG A 32 4.48 -7.68 8.57
C ARG A 32 3.28 -7.10 9.30
N ILE A 33 2.11 -7.73 9.17
CA ILE A 33 0.82 -7.13 9.56
C ILE A 33 0.32 -7.57 10.93
N ILE A 34 0.82 -8.67 11.48
CA ILE A 34 0.27 -9.26 12.72
C ILE A 34 0.19 -8.25 13.87
N ASN A 35 1.17 -7.35 13.99
CA ASN A 35 1.24 -6.31 15.00
C ASN A 35 1.30 -4.89 14.40
N THR A 36 0.74 -4.70 13.20
CA THR A 36 0.65 -3.39 12.53
C THR A 36 -0.80 -3.10 12.11
N PRO A 37 -1.54 -2.18 12.74
CA PRO A 37 -1.22 -1.41 13.95
C PRO A 37 -0.85 -2.26 15.18
N PRO A 38 -0.21 -1.69 16.22
CA PRO A 38 0.16 -2.40 17.44
C PRO A 38 -1.05 -3.04 18.15
N ARG A 39 -0.95 -4.33 18.45
CA ARG A 39 -1.99 -5.14 19.11
C ARG A 39 -1.49 -5.86 20.37
N GLY A 40 -0.34 -5.44 20.90
CA GLY A 40 0.28 -6.08 22.06
C GLY A 40 0.88 -7.47 21.76
N ILE A 41 1.15 -7.78 20.48
CA ILE A 41 1.74 -9.07 20.09
C ILE A 41 3.27 -8.95 20.10
N GLY A 42 3.87 -9.37 21.20
CA GLY A 42 5.34 -9.42 21.37
C GLY A 42 6.02 -10.59 20.64
N ASP A 43 7.35 -10.61 20.64
CA ASP A 43 8.16 -11.57 19.88
C ASP A 43 7.86 -13.03 20.18
N LYS A 44 7.66 -13.38 21.45
CA LYS A 44 7.30 -14.74 21.86
C LYS A 44 5.97 -15.18 21.22
N ALA A 45 4.94 -14.33 21.29
CA ALA A 45 3.65 -14.62 20.70
C ALA A 45 3.71 -14.69 19.16
N ARG A 46 4.54 -13.84 18.53
CA ARG A 46 4.81 -13.92 17.08
C ARG A 46 5.44 -15.25 16.69
N LEU A 47 6.46 -15.69 17.45
CA LEU A 47 7.15 -16.95 17.19
C LEU A 47 6.22 -18.16 17.39
N GLU A 48 5.37 -18.13 18.41
CA GLU A 48 4.35 -19.15 18.65
C GLU A 48 3.38 -19.26 17.46
N LEU A 49 2.84 -18.13 16.98
CA LEU A 49 1.95 -18.08 15.81
C LEU A 49 2.64 -18.58 14.54
N LYS A 50 3.90 -18.17 14.31
CA LYS A 50 4.70 -18.60 13.16
C LYS A 50 4.96 -20.11 13.19
N THR A 51 5.32 -20.65 14.36
CA THR A 51 5.58 -22.09 14.54
C THR A 51 4.32 -22.92 14.37
N ALA A 52 3.16 -22.37 14.77
CA ALA A 52 1.85 -22.96 14.53
C ALA A 52 1.37 -22.82 13.06
N GLY A 53 2.20 -22.29 12.15
CA GLY A 53 1.89 -22.15 10.74
C GLY A 53 0.82 -21.10 10.45
N TRP A 54 0.76 -20.03 11.24
CA TRP A 54 -0.24 -18.96 11.11
C TRP A 54 -1.68 -19.47 11.20
N ASN A 55 -1.95 -20.29 12.22
CA ASN A 55 -3.29 -20.77 12.51
C ASN A 55 -4.28 -19.59 12.69
N ILE A 56 -5.30 -19.54 11.83
CA ILE A 56 -6.26 -18.41 11.78
C ILE A 56 -6.98 -18.23 13.11
N GLU A 57 -7.43 -19.30 13.77
CA GLU A 57 -8.15 -19.20 15.03
C GLU A 57 -7.29 -18.55 16.13
N ALA A 58 -6.03 -18.96 16.26
CA ALA A 58 -5.09 -18.35 17.20
C ALA A 58 -4.79 -16.88 16.85
N ILE A 59 -4.72 -16.55 15.55
CA ILE A 59 -4.54 -15.17 15.08
C ILE A 59 -5.75 -14.30 15.45
N GLU A 60 -6.98 -14.76 15.17
CA GLU A 60 -8.20 -14.01 15.49
C GLU A 60 -8.33 -13.79 17.00
N GLN A 61 -8.01 -14.81 17.82
CA GLN A 61 -8.03 -14.68 19.29
C GLN A 61 -7.05 -13.61 19.80
N LYS A 62 -5.84 -13.52 19.22
CA LYS A 62 -4.84 -12.53 19.65
C LYS A 62 -5.06 -11.14 19.05
N THR A 63 -5.48 -11.06 17.79
CA THR A 63 -5.63 -9.78 17.06
C THR A 63 -7.00 -9.16 17.19
N LYS A 64 -8.02 -9.96 17.52
CA LYS A 64 -9.46 -9.60 17.49
C LYS A 64 -9.96 -9.19 16.11
N LEU A 65 -9.25 -9.56 15.04
CA LEU A 65 -9.64 -9.29 13.66
C LEU A 65 -10.37 -10.50 13.05
N PRO A 66 -11.38 -10.29 12.19
CA PRO A 66 -12.20 -11.36 11.62
C PRO A 66 -11.58 -11.93 10.31
N PHE A 67 -10.32 -12.39 10.36
CA PHE A 67 -9.63 -12.94 9.18
C PHE A 67 -10.38 -14.10 8.52
N ARG A 68 -10.98 -15.01 9.29
CA ARG A 68 -11.77 -16.13 8.77
C ARG A 68 -12.94 -15.62 7.93
N THR A 69 -13.63 -14.61 8.40
CA THR A 69 -14.75 -13.99 7.68
C THR A 69 -14.26 -13.35 6.38
N TRP A 70 -13.10 -12.67 6.40
CA TRP A 70 -12.51 -12.10 5.18
C TRP A 70 -12.09 -13.17 4.16
N ILE A 71 -11.44 -14.24 4.61
CA ILE A 71 -11.00 -15.35 3.74
C ILE A 71 -12.19 -16.05 3.10
N LEU A 72 -13.28 -16.28 3.85
CA LEU A 72 -14.47 -16.94 3.33
C LEU A 72 -15.24 -16.09 2.32
N ASN A 73 -15.24 -14.77 2.51
CA ASN A 73 -15.99 -13.83 1.66
C ASN A 73 -15.13 -13.15 0.60
N LYS A 74 -13.84 -13.52 0.44
CA LYS A 74 -12.91 -12.82 -0.46
C LYS A 74 -13.36 -12.80 -1.93
N ASN A 75 -14.11 -13.81 -2.37
CA ASN A 75 -14.67 -13.91 -3.73
C ASN A 75 -16.06 -13.27 -3.86
N ALA A 76 -16.71 -12.96 -2.75
CA ALA A 76 -18.04 -12.34 -2.72
C ALA A 76 -17.97 -10.82 -2.59
N LEU A 77 -16.82 -10.29 -2.16
CA LEU A 77 -16.54 -8.87 -2.02
C LEU A 77 -15.58 -8.44 -3.13
N SER A 78 -15.73 -7.21 -3.59
CA SER A 78 -14.69 -6.59 -4.42
C SER A 78 -13.43 -6.28 -3.61
N THR A 79 -12.29 -6.17 -4.27
CA THR A 79 -11.01 -5.75 -3.65
C THR A 79 -11.16 -4.46 -2.87
N THR A 80 -11.90 -3.48 -3.41
CA THR A 80 -12.16 -2.19 -2.75
C THR A 80 -12.96 -2.36 -1.47
N GLU A 81 -14.06 -3.12 -1.49
CA GLU A 81 -14.88 -3.38 -0.30
C GLU A 81 -14.11 -4.16 0.77
N LEU A 82 -13.29 -5.13 0.34
CA LEU A 82 -12.42 -5.87 1.23
C LEU A 82 -11.38 -4.96 1.89
N MET A 83 -10.75 -4.08 1.11
CA MET A 83 -9.81 -3.08 1.61
C MET A 83 -10.47 -2.13 2.62
N ASP A 84 -11.67 -1.63 2.33
CA ASP A 84 -12.42 -0.76 3.24
C ASP A 84 -12.72 -1.45 4.58
N LYS A 85 -13.19 -2.71 4.54
CA LYS A 85 -13.42 -3.52 5.75
C LYS A 85 -12.17 -3.76 6.57
N ILE A 86 -11.03 -3.97 5.91
CA ILE A 86 -9.73 -4.13 6.58
C ILE A 86 -9.35 -2.82 7.27
N LEU A 87 -9.40 -1.69 6.56
CA LEU A 87 -9.03 -0.38 7.09
C LEU A 87 -9.88 -0.01 8.31
N GLU A 88 -11.19 -0.25 8.24
CA GLU A 88 -12.12 -0.02 9.34
C GLU A 88 -11.82 -0.93 10.55
N ALA A 89 -11.80 -2.26 10.36
CA ALA A 89 -11.62 -3.20 11.47
C ALA A 89 -10.25 -3.11 12.14
N THR A 90 -9.21 -2.76 11.37
CA THR A 90 -7.85 -2.60 11.90
C THR A 90 -7.64 -1.25 12.57
N GLY A 91 -8.50 -0.26 12.30
CA GLY A 91 -8.29 1.13 12.70
C GLY A 91 -7.04 1.74 12.09
N TYR A 92 -6.60 1.27 10.91
CA TYR A 92 -5.29 1.64 10.34
C TYR A 92 -5.16 3.14 10.10
N ILE A 93 -6.18 3.79 9.52
CA ILE A 93 -6.16 5.23 9.25
C ILE A 93 -6.06 6.03 10.54
N HIS A 94 -6.89 5.71 11.54
CA HIS A 94 -6.84 6.37 12.85
C HIS A 94 -5.49 6.17 13.55
N TRP A 95 -4.88 4.99 13.41
CA TRP A 95 -3.55 4.75 13.97
C TRP A 95 -2.44 5.53 13.24
N LEU A 96 -2.62 5.75 11.93
CA LEU A 96 -1.67 6.45 11.09
C LEU A 96 -1.74 7.97 11.29
N ASP A 97 -2.93 8.50 11.54
CA ASP A 97 -3.20 9.92 11.70
C ASP A 97 -2.69 10.44 13.06
N ASP A 98 -1.56 11.14 13.01
CA ASP A 98 -0.98 11.86 14.14
C ASP A 98 -1.10 13.39 13.98
N GLY A 99 -1.86 13.85 12.99
CA GLY A 99 -2.04 15.27 12.66
C GLY A 99 -0.84 15.95 11.98
N SER A 100 0.23 15.21 11.66
CA SER A 100 1.37 15.74 10.90
C SER A 100 1.14 15.72 9.40
N ASP A 101 1.88 16.55 8.67
CA ASP A 101 1.86 16.53 7.20
C ASP A 101 2.30 15.14 6.66
N GLU A 102 3.24 14.48 7.33
CA GLU A 102 3.69 13.14 6.92
C GLU A 102 2.56 12.12 7.00
N SER A 103 1.76 12.12 8.08
CA SER A 103 0.61 11.20 8.17
C SER A 103 -0.46 11.52 7.13
N LEU A 104 -0.71 12.79 6.83
CA LEU A 104 -1.60 13.19 5.74
C LEU A 104 -1.13 12.62 4.39
N TYR A 105 0.14 12.77 4.03
CA TYR A 105 0.69 12.17 2.81
C TYR A 105 0.55 10.64 2.79
N ARG A 106 0.77 9.97 3.92
CA ARG A 106 0.60 8.51 4.00
C ARG A 106 -0.86 8.11 3.84
N ILE A 107 -1.81 8.88 4.37
CA ILE A 107 -3.24 8.66 4.17
C ILE A 107 -3.63 8.87 2.71
N GLU A 108 -3.09 9.89 2.04
CA GLU A 108 -3.29 10.10 0.61
C GLU A 108 -2.80 8.90 -0.21
N ASN A 109 -1.65 8.31 0.13
CA ASN A 109 -1.14 7.11 -0.54
C ASN A 109 -2.10 5.92 -0.40
N ILE A 110 -2.78 5.78 0.75
CA ILE A 110 -3.80 4.74 0.95
C ILE A 110 -5.04 5.02 0.09
N LYS A 111 -5.46 6.30 -0.02
CA LYS A 111 -6.58 6.70 -0.89
C LYS A 111 -6.26 6.45 -2.37
N GLU A 112 -5.03 6.75 -2.79
CA GLU A 112 -4.54 6.44 -4.13
C GLU A 112 -4.58 4.92 -4.38
N LEU A 113 -4.10 4.11 -3.44
CA LEU A 113 -4.17 2.64 -3.55
C LEU A 113 -5.61 2.15 -3.70
N ARG A 114 -6.53 2.70 -2.90
CA ARG A 114 -7.97 2.40 -2.97
C ARG A 114 -8.57 2.79 -4.32
N SER A 115 -8.11 3.86 -4.95
CA SER A 115 -8.58 4.22 -6.29
C SER A 115 -8.18 3.19 -7.33
N VAL A 116 -6.97 2.62 -7.22
CA VAL A 116 -6.49 1.55 -8.10
C VAL A 116 -7.32 0.28 -7.92
N THR A 117 -7.75 -0.07 -6.70
CA THR A 117 -8.56 -1.29 -6.49
C THR A 117 -9.91 -1.26 -7.20
N VAL A 118 -10.42 -0.09 -7.59
CA VAL A 118 -11.67 0.04 -8.36
C VAL A 118 -11.55 -0.59 -9.76
N GLU A 119 -10.37 -0.49 -10.39
CA GLU A 119 -10.10 -1.10 -11.70
C GLU A 119 -9.89 -2.62 -11.63
N PHE A 120 -9.62 -3.15 -10.44
CA PHE A 120 -9.38 -4.57 -10.19
C PHE A 120 -10.33 -5.12 -9.11
N PRO A 121 -11.63 -5.32 -9.43
CA PRO A 121 -12.61 -5.79 -8.47
C PRO A 121 -12.28 -7.18 -7.89
N GLU A 122 -11.57 -8.02 -8.63
CA GLU A 122 -11.14 -9.34 -8.18
C GLU A 122 -9.78 -9.28 -7.48
N LEU A 123 -9.70 -9.86 -6.29
CA LEU A 123 -8.52 -9.79 -5.41
C LEU A 123 -7.28 -10.43 -6.05
N GLU A 124 -7.44 -11.60 -6.66
CA GLU A 124 -6.34 -12.31 -7.32
C GLU A 124 -5.74 -11.46 -8.45
N THR A 125 -6.58 -10.93 -9.34
CA THR A 125 -6.17 -10.07 -10.47
C THR A 125 -5.47 -8.80 -9.99
N PHE A 126 -5.96 -8.16 -8.92
CA PHE A 126 -5.30 -7.02 -8.31
C PHE A 126 -3.88 -7.37 -7.82
N LEU A 127 -3.74 -8.47 -7.08
CA LEU A 127 -2.45 -8.88 -6.52
C LEU A 127 -1.46 -9.31 -7.60
N GLU A 128 -1.92 -9.90 -8.70
CA GLU A 128 -1.10 -10.19 -9.88
C GLU A 128 -0.55 -8.91 -10.52
N ASN A 129 -1.40 -7.90 -10.72
CA ASN A 129 -0.97 -6.61 -11.24
C ASN A 129 0.09 -5.95 -10.32
N VAL A 130 -0.14 -5.96 -9.01
CA VAL A 130 0.86 -5.46 -8.03
C VAL A 130 2.18 -6.21 -8.17
N ALA A 131 2.15 -7.55 -8.27
CA ALA A 131 3.36 -8.36 -8.41
C ALA A 131 4.11 -8.06 -9.72
N LEU A 132 3.40 -7.83 -10.82
CA LEU A 132 3.99 -7.45 -12.11
C LEU A 132 4.71 -6.10 -12.02
N ILE A 133 4.08 -5.10 -11.42
CA ILE A 133 4.67 -3.77 -11.22
C ILE A 133 5.90 -3.86 -10.32
N GLU A 134 5.82 -4.59 -9.20
CA GLU A 134 6.98 -4.84 -8.31
C GLU A 134 8.11 -5.59 -9.02
N SER A 135 7.80 -6.52 -9.93
CA SER A 135 8.81 -7.32 -10.65
C SER A 135 9.55 -6.52 -11.73
N SER A 136 8.88 -5.54 -12.33
CA SER A 136 9.43 -4.63 -13.33
C SER A 136 10.52 -3.70 -12.74
N ASP A 137 10.55 -3.58 -11.41
CA ASP A 137 11.48 -2.76 -10.62
C ASP A 137 12.76 -3.48 -10.19
N LYS A 138 12.91 -4.80 -10.45
CA LYS A 138 14.23 -5.39 -10.24
C LYS A 138 15.17 -4.73 -11.25
N PRO A 139 16.22 -3.99 -10.82
CA PRO A 139 17.22 -3.53 -11.76
C PRO A 139 17.78 -4.81 -12.37
N GLN A 140 17.39 -5.10 -13.62
CA GLN A 140 18.21 -5.97 -14.42
C GLN A 140 19.57 -5.30 -14.36
N ARG A 141 20.57 -6.01 -13.81
CA ARG A 141 21.97 -5.65 -13.97
C ARG A 141 22.24 -5.75 -15.48
N LYS A 142 21.78 -4.75 -16.22
CA LYS A 142 22.02 -4.57 -17.64
C LYS A 142 23.08 -3.50 -17.73
N ASN A 143 24.09 -3.86 -18.51
CA ASN A 143 25.32 -3.12 -18.71
C ASN A 143 25.07 -1.62 -18.89
N SER A 144 25.97 -0.85 -18.29
CA SER A 144 25.98 0.60 -18.08
C SER A 144 26.01 1.48 -19.35
N GLN A 145 25.38 1.08 -20.46
CA GLN A 145 25.45 1.79 -21.75
C GLN A 145 24.11 2.15 -22.42
N GLU A 146 22.95 1.74 -21.90
CA GLU A 146 21.64 2.07 -22.52
C GLU A 146 20.69 2.82 -21.55
N LEU A 147 21.18 3.87 -20.88
CA LEU A 147 20.40 4.63 -19.88
C LEU A 147 19.85 5.98 -20.37
N ASN A 148 19.78 6.26 -21.67
CA ASN A 148 19.52 7.64 -22.12
C ASN A 148 18.15 7.95 -22.74
N ASP A 149 17.21 7.00 -22.82
CA ASP A 149 15.91 7.25 -23.47
C ASP A 149 14.73 6.97 -22.53
N PHE A 150 14.53 7.87 -21.56
CA PHE A 150 13.39 7.82 -20.64
C PHE A 150 12.79 9.20 -20.41
N VAL A 151 11.47 9.25 -20.26
CA VAL A 151 10.75 10.45 -19.83
C VAL A 151 10.88 10.59 -18.32
N SER A 152 11.39 11.74 -17.87
CA SER A 152 11.52 12.06 -16.44
C SER A 152 10.22 12.60 -15.86
N ILE A 153 9.63 11.89 -14.89
CA ILE A 153 8.43 12.35 -14.15
C ILE A 153 8.84 12.78 -12.73
N MET A 154 8.62 14.04 -12.39
CA MET A 154 8.95 14.63 -11.08
C MET A 154 7.89 15.62 -10.59
N THR A 155 7.97 16.01 -9.32
CA THR A 155 7.13 17.10 -8.78
C THR A 155 7.73 18.46 -9.12
N ALA A 156 6.92 19.52 -9.21
CA ALA A 156 7.39 20.88 -9.50
C ALA A 156 8.50 21.35 -8.54
N HIS A 157 8.39 21.02 -7.25
CA HIS A 157 9.43 21.30 -6.24
C HIS A 157 10.77 20.64 -6.55
N SER A 158 10.74 19.40 -7.05
CA SER A 158 11.96 18.64 -7.37
C SER A 158 12.65 19.12 -8.65
N ALA A 159 11.94 19.86 -9.50
CA ALA A 159 12.49 20.42 -10.73
C ALA A 159 13.36 21.67 -10.52
N LYS A 160 13.43 22.20 -9.28
CA LYS A 160 14.17 23.43 -8.98
C LYS A 160 15.66 23.29 -9.32
N GLY A 161 16.13 24.12 -10.25
CA GLY A 161 17.53 24.12 -10.69
C GLY A 161 17.85 23.10 -11.78
N LEU A 162 16.84 22.44 -12.33
CA LEU A 162 16.96 21.59 -13.52
C LEU A 162 16.43 22.33 -14.75
N GLU A 163 16.95 21.97 -15.92
CA GLU A 163 16.51 22.46 -17.23
C GLU A 163 16.28 21.27 -18.17
N PHE A 164 15.26 21.37 -19.03
CA PHE A 164 14.86 20.34 -19.98
C PHE A 164 14.42 21.00 -21.28
N ASP A 165 14.71 20.36 -22.42
CA ASP A 165 14.34 20.87 -23.74
C ASP A 165 12.82 20.92 -23.95
N THR A 166 12.05 20.02 -23.31
CA THR A 166 10.59 19.98 -23.38
C THR A 166 10.02 19.58 -22.02
N VAL A 167 9.06 20.38 -21.53
CA VAL A 167 8.41 20.18 -20.23
C VAL A 167 6.90 20.14 -20.43
N PHE A 168 6.26 19.10 -19.89
CA PHE A 168 4.81 19.03 -19.78
C PHE A 168 4.41 19.33 -18.33
N LEU A 169 3.66 20.41 -18.13
CA LEU A 169 3.00 20.70 -16.86
C LEU A 169 1.60 20.07 -16.89
N VAL A 170 1.29 19.27 -15.87
CA VAL A 170 0.01 18.55 -15.74
C VAL A 170 -0.63 18.90 -14.40
N GLY A 171 -1.96 18.81 -14.32
CA GLY A 171 -2.70 19.15 -13.09
C GLY A 171 -2.78 20.64 -12.79
N LEU A 172 -2.82 21.49 -13.82
CA LEU A 172 -3.04 22.94 -13.69
C LEU A 172 -4.52 23.24 -13.45
N GLU A 173 -5.04 22.77 -12.32
CA GLU A 173 -6.43 22.88 -11.91
C GLU A 173 -6.52 23.52 -10.51
N GLU A 174 -7.58 24.30 -10.28
CA GLU A 174 -7.82 24.99 -9.02
C GLU A 174 -7.98 23.98 -7.86
N GLY A 175 -7.24 24.19 -6.76
CA GLY A 175 -7.18 23.26 -5.62
C GLY A 175 -6.03 22.24 -5.69
N LEU A 176 -5.47 21.98 -6.88
CA LEU A 176 -4.23 21.20 -7.06
C LEU A 176 -3.03 22.12 -7.32
N PHE A 177 -3.19 23.08 -8.23
CA PHE A 177 -2.19 24.10 -8.57
C PHE A 177 -2.90 25.42 -8.97
N PRO A 178 -3.03 26.40 -8.06
CA PRO A 178 -2.44 26.47 -6.71
C PRO A 178 -3.05 25.45 -5.74
N HIS A 179 -2.21 24.95 -4.83
CA HIS A 179 -2.64 23.97 -3.84
C HIS A 179 -3.72 24.57 -2.94
N SER A 180 -4.71 23.77 -2.56
CA SER A 180 -5.83 24.20 -1.70
C SER A 180 -5.39 24.92 -0.41
N GLN A 181 -4.26 24.54 0.17
CA GLN A 181 -3.69 25.22 1.35
C GLN A 181 -3.22 26.65 1.06
N SER A 182 -2.79 26.97 -0.16
CA SER A 182 -2.41 28.33 -0.56
C SER A 182 -3.60 29.25 -0.84
N LEU A 183 -4.80 28.68 -0.99
CA LEU A 183 -6.05 29.43 -1.16
C LEU A 183 -6.74 29.75 0.16
N ALA A 184 -6.30 29.12 1.26
CA ALA A 184 -6.86 29.31 2.61
C ALA A 184 -6.11 30.37 3.45
N GLU A 185 -5.05 30.97 2.89
CA GLU A 185 -4.40 32.20 3.39
C GLU A 185 -5.00 33.45 2.74
#